data_AF-A0A850WY33-F1
#
_entry.id   AF-A0A850WY33-F1
#
_cell.length_a   1.000
_cell.length_b   1.000
_cell.length_c   1.000
_cell.angle_alpha   90.00
_cell.angle_beta   90.00
_cell.angle_gamma   90.00
#
_symmetry.space_group_name_H-M   'P 1'
#
loop_
_entity.id
_entity.type
_entity.pdbx_description
1 polymer ?
#
loop_
_entity_poly.entity_id
_entity_poly.type
_entity_poly.pdbx_seq_one_letter_code
_entity_poly.pdbx_strand_id
1 'polypeptide(L)' 'VDVFQAWCGPCKTVVDLFRKIRNEVGSDLLHFAVAEADSIDALEKYRGKCEPVFLFY' A
#
# COMPACT_ATOMS: atom_id res chain seq x y z
N VAL A 1 -0.51 -6.53 1.08
CA VAL A 1 -0.56 -5.51 0.01
C VAL A 1 -0.97 -4.18 0.60
N ASP A 2 -0.16 -3.14 0.45
CA ASP A 2 -0.49 -1.77 0.84
C ASP A 2 -1.14 -1.05 -0.35
N VAL A 3 -2.38 -0.61 -0.17
CA VAL A 3 -3.15 0.11 -1.19
C VAL A 3 -3.16 1.59 -0.86
N PHE A 4 -2.69 2.42 -1.78
CA PHE A 4 -2.57 3.87 -1.60
C PHE A 4 -3.16 4.66 -2.77
N GLN A 5 -3.41 5.95 -2.56
CA GLN A 5 -3.80 6.90 -3.61
C GLN A 5 -2.72 7.98 -3.77
N ALA A 6 -2.32 8.29 -5.01
CA ALA A 6 -1.21 9.22 -5.25
C ALA A 6 -1.50 10.68 -4.85
N TRP A 7 -2.78 11.07 -4.85
CA TRP A 7 -3.22 12.40 -4.39
C TRP A 7 -3.33 12.50 -2.86
N CYS A 8 -3.41 11.37 -2.15
CA CYS A 8 -3.45 11.33 -0.69
C CYS A 8 -2.03 11.55 -0.12
N GLY A 9 -1.77 12.76 0.37
CA GLY A 9 -0.48 13.13 0.98
C GLY A 9 -0.04 12.18 2.11
N PRO A 10 -0.88 11.90 3.12
CA PRO A 10 -0.54 11.00 4.22
C PRO A 10 -0.24 9.56 3.77
N CYS A 11 -0.91 9.09 2.71
CA CYS A 11 -0.76 7.74 2.21
C CYS A 11 0.63 7.48 1.60
N LYS A 12 1.28 8.51 1.02
CA LYS A 12 2.65 8.39 0.48
C LYS A 12 3.70 8.07 1.56
N THR A 13 3.58 8.68 2.74
CA THR A 13 4.49 8.40 3.86
C THR A 13 4.41 6.95 4.30
N VAL A 14 3.21 6.37 4.25
CA VAL A 14 2.97 4.97 4.63
C VAL A 14 3.65 4.01 3.65
N VAL A 15 3.62 4.31 2.35
CA VAL A 15 4.33 3.52 1.33
C VAL A 15 5.83 3.44 1.62
N ASP A 16 6.45 4.56 1.99
CA ASP A 16 7.89 4.61 2.31
C ASP A 16 8.21 3.84 3.59
N LEU A 17 7.36 3.96 4.63
CA LEU A 17 7.46 3.14 5.84
C LEU A 17 7.34 1.65 5.52
N PHE A 18 6.37 1.26 4.69
CA PHE A 18 6.14 -0.13 4.30
C PHE A 18 7.33 -0.70 3.53
N ARG A 19 7.96 0.10 2.66
CA ARG A 19 9.21 -0.27 1.97
C ARG A 19 10.36 -0.46 2.94
N LYS A 20 10.47 0.38 3.98
CA LYS A 20 11.49 0.23 5.02
C LYS A 20 11.29 -1.07 5.80
N ILE A 21 10.05 -1.35 6.22
CA ILE A 21 9.69 -2.60 6.93
C ILE A 21 10.01 -3.81 6.06
N ARG A 22 9.66 -3.80 4.77
CA ARG A 22 10.01 -4.89 3.84
C ARG A 22 11.50 -5.20 3.86
N ASN A 23 12.33 -4.16 3.82
CA ASN A 23 13.78 -4.32 3.78
C ASN A 23 14.36 -4.81 5.12
N GLU A 24 13.76 -4.41 6.25
CA GLU A 24 14.17 -4.85 7.60
C GLU A 24 13.71 -6.27 7.93
N VAL A 25 12.50 -6.64 7.52
CA VAL A 25 11.91 -7.95 7.82
C VAL A 25 12.53 -9.07 7.00
N GLY A 26 13.18 -8.75 5.86
CA GLY A 26 14.19 -9.60 5.22
C GLY A 26 13.84 -11.09 5.12
N SER A 27 12.60 -11.43 4.78
CA SER A 27 12.11 -12.82 4.89
C SER A 27 11.28 -13.23 3.69
N ASP A 28 11.62 -14.39 3.11
CA ASP A 28 10.83 -15.12 2.11
C ASP A 28 9.46 -15.58 2.63
N LEU A 29 9.17 -15.39 3.93
CA LEU A 29 7.88 -15.72 4.54
C LEU A 29 6.80 -14.68 4.30
N LEU A 30 7.16 -13.44 3.93
CA LEU A 30 6.20 -12.35 3.82
C LEU A 30 6.41 -11.53 2.53
N HIS A 31 5.45 -11.65 1.61
CA HIS A 31 5.47 -10.91 0.35
C HIS A 31 4.83 -9.53 0.51
N PHE A 32 5.67 -8.50 0.46
CA PHE A 32 5.23 -7.11 0.48
C PHE A 32 5.00 -6.62 -0.94
N ALA A 33 3.81 -6.08 -1.20
CA ALA A 33 3.45 -5.43 -2.45
C ALA A 33 2.70 -4.13 -2.16
N VAL A 34 2.85 -3.16 -3.06
CA VAL A 34 2.19 -1.85 -3.01
C VAL A 34 1.32 -1.72 -4.27
N ALA A 35 0.12 -1.18 -4.13
CA ALA A 35 -0.84 -1.04 -5.20
C ALA A 35 -1.46 0.37 -5.18
N GLU A 36 -1.42 1.07 -6.30
CA GLU A 36 -2.08 2.36 -6.43
C GLU A 36 -3.55 2.13 -6.82
N ALA A 37 -4.48 2.55 -5.97
CA ALA A 37 -5.91 2.27 -6.16
C ALA A 37 -6.46 2.91 -7.44
N ASP A 38 -5.94 4.07 -7.82
CA ASP A 38 -6.40 4.83 -8.99
C ASP A 38 -5.97 4.19 -10.32
N SER A 39 -4.94 3.34 -10.32
CA SER A 39 -4.45 2.65 -11.53
C SER A 39 -4.98 1.21 -11.69
N ILE A 40 -5.73 0.69 -10.71
CA ILE A 40 -6.20 -0.70 -10.70
C ILE A 40 -7.72 -0.74 -10.49
N ASP A 41 -8.48 -1.20 -11.48
CA ASP A 41 -9.95 -1.23 -11.41
C ASP A 41 -10.49 -2.21 -10.37
N ALA A 42 -9.77 -3.32 -10.13
CA ALA A 42 -10.13 -4.26 -9.06
C ALA A 42 -10.07 -3.65 -7.64
N LEU A 43 -9.39 -2.49 -7.49
CA LEU A 43 -9.28 -1.75 -6.24
C LEU A 43 -10.21 -0.53 -6.17
N GLU A 44 -11.16 -0.39 -7.09
CA GLU A 44 -12.10 0.74 -7.15
C GLU A 44 -12.80 1.00 -5.82
N LYS A 45 -13.17 -0.06 -5.08
CA LYS A 45 -13.81 0.03 -3.76
C LYS A 45 -12.97 0.72 -2.68
N TYR A 46 -11.67 0.90 -2.91
CA TYR A 46 -10.74 1.59 -2.00
C TYR A 46 -10.41 3.02 -2.46
N ARG A 47 -10.92 3.47 -3.61
CA ARG A 47 -10.72 4.84 -4.12
C ARG A 47 -11.54 5.85 -3.32
N GLY A 48 -11.03 7.08 -3.26
CA GLY A 48 -11.71 8.24 -2.66
C GLY A 48 -11.51 8.35 -1.15
N LYS A 49 -10.65 7.51 -0.57
CA LYS A 49 -10.37 7.52 0.86
C LYS A 49 -8.99 8.08 1.15
N CYS A 50 -8.91 9.02 2.09
CA CYS A 50 -7.65 9.59 2.54
C CYS A 50 -7.01 8.73 3.64
N GLU A 51 -7.02 7.40 3.48
CA GLU A 51 -6.47 6.44 4.43
C GLU A 51 -5.77 5.29 3.68
N PRO A 52 -4.59 4.84 4.14
CA PRO A 52 -3.92 3.67 3.58
C PRO A 52 -4.69 2.39 3.94
N VAL A 53 -4.75 1.43 3.02
CA VAL A 53 -5.47 0.16 3.23
C VAL A 53 -4.51 -1.01 3.12
N PHE A 54 -4.40 -1.80 4.19
CA PHE A 54 -3.59 -3.01 4.23
C PHE A 54 -4.44 -4.26 4.01
N LEU A 55 -4.12 -5.01 2.96
CA LEU A 55 -4.73 -6.31 2.66
C LEU A 55 -3.76 -7.43 3.01
N PHE A 56 -4.17 -8.33 3.90
CA PHE A 56 -3.42 -9.53 4.29
C PHE A 56 -4.04 -10.75 3.64
N TYR A 57 -3.20 -11.64 3.10
CA TYR A 57 -3.57 -12.89 2.42
C TYR A 57 -2.73 -14.03 2.98
#